data_AF-A0A6B3EDX3-F1
#
_entry.id   AF-A0A6B3EDX3-F1
#
_cell.length_a   1.000
_cell.length_b   1.000
_cell.length_c   1.000
_cell.angle_alpha   90.00
_cell.angle_beta   90.00
_cell.angle_gamma   90.00
#
_symmetry.space_group_name_H-M   'P 1'
#
loop_
_entity.id
_entity.type
_entity.pdbx_description
1 polymer ?
#
loop_
_entity_poly.entity_id
_entity_poly.type
_entity_poly.pdbx_seq_one_letter_code
_entity_poly.pdbx_strand_id
1 'polypeptide(L)'
;KKAVKEIAADLIKLYSARMAAPGHAFGPDTPWQRELEDAFPYAETPDQLTTISEVKSDMEKTVPMDRLICGDVGYGKTEIA
;
A
#
# COMPACT_ATOMS: atom_id res chain seq x y z
N LYS A 1 -29.75 -10.17 3.06
CA LYS A 1 -29.55 -9.48 1.75
C LYS A 1 -29.45 -7.96 1.86
N LYS A 2 -30.14 -7.29 2.79
CA LYS A 2 -30.06 -5.82 2.97
C LYS A 2 -28.68 -5.33 3.45
N ALA A 3 -28.11 -5.96 4.48
CA ALA A 3 -26.80 -5.60 5.03
C ALA A 3 -25.63 -5.65 4.01
N VAL A 4 -25.60 -6.66 3.13
CA VAL A 4 -24.57 -6.77 2.07
C VAL A 4 -24.68 -5.60 1.09
N LYS A 5 -25.90 -5.16 0.75
CA LYS A 5 -26.12 -4.01 -0.14
C LYS A 5 -25.69 -2.70 0.50
N GLU A 6 -25.90 -2.55 1.81
CA GLU A 6 -25.47 -1.37 2.57
C GLU A 6 -23.94 -1.28 2.59
N ILE A 7 -23.23 -2.37 2.93
CA ILE A 7 -21.76 -2.41 2.93
C ILE A 7 -21.20 -2.09 1.53
N ALA A 8 -21.78 -2.66 0.47
CA ALA A 8 -21.33 -2.39 -0.89
C ALA A 8 -21.51 -0.90 -1.27
N ALA A 9 -22.62 -0.29 -0.88
CA ALA A 9 -22.87 1.13 -1.13
C ALA A 9 -21.88 2.03 -0.37
N ASP A 10 -21.56 1.68 0.87
CA ASP A 10 -20.60 2.43 1.69
C ASP A 10 -19.18 2.33 1.11
N LEU A 11 -18.76 1.16 0.64
CA LEU A 11 -17.46 0.98 -0.03
C LEU A 11 -17.37 1.84 -1.30
N ILE A 12 -18.40 1.83 -2.15
CA ILE A 12 -18.43 2.66 -3.37
C ILE A 12 -18.33 4.14 -3.01
N LYS A 13 -19.07 4.58 -1.99
CA LYS A 13 -19.05 5.95 -1.52
C LYS A 13 -17.67 6.36 -1.00
N LEU A 14 -17.01 5.49 -0.25
CA LEU A 14 -15.66 5.71 0.26
C LEU A 14 -14.65 5.85 -0.89
N TYR A 15 -14.65 4.93 -1.85
CA TYR A 15 -13.73 5.00 -2.99
C TYR A 15 -13.98 6.23 -3.87
N SER A 16 -15.24 6.60 -4.09
CA SER A 16 -15.60 7.81 -4.83
C SER A 16 -15.06 9.07 -4.13
N ALA A 17 -15.25 9.15 -2.81
CA ALA A 17 -14.74 10.27 -2.01
C ALA A 17 -13.20 10.33 -2.04
N ARG A 18 -12.51 9.19 -1.96
CA ARG A 18 -11.05 9.12 -2.04
C ARG A 18 -10.51 9.55 -3.39
N MET A 19 -11.13 9.09 -4.48
CA MET A 19 -10.74 9.49 -5.83
C MET A 19 -10.88 10.99 -6.10
N ALA A 20 -11.86 11.64 -5.45
CA ALA A 20 -12.10 13.07 -5.56
C ALA A 20 -11.23 13.90 -4.59
N ALA A 21 -10.70 13.29 -3.53
CA ALA A 21 -9.88 13.96 -2.54
C ALA A 21 -8.43 14.11 -3.06
N PRO A 22 -7.81 15.29 -2.93
CA PRO A 22 -6.39 15.43 -3.22
C PRO A 22 -5.57 14.63 -2.19
N GLY A 23 -4.73 13.74 -2.68
CA GLY A 23 -3.70 13.05 -1.91
C GLY A 23 -2.35 13.77 -1.98
N HIS A 24 -1.39 13.26 -1.21
CA HIS A 24 0.00 13.67 -1.30
C HIS A 24 0.76 12.62 -2.09
N ALA A 25 1.21 12.99 -3.29
CA ALA A 25 2.10 12.14 -4.09
C ALA A 25 3.52 12.24 -3.53
N PHE A 26 4.04 11.11 -3.03
CA PHE A 26 5.44 11.01 -2.66
C PHE A 26 6.33 11.05 -3.91
N GLY A 27 7.57 11.49 -3.73
CA GLY A 27 8.57 11.46 -4.79
C GLY A 27 9.15 10.06 -4.99
N PRO A 28 9.91 9.85 -6.09
CA PRO A 28 10.59 8.60 -6.32
C PRO A 28 11.67 8.34 -5.26
N ASP A 29 12.03 7.07 -5.10
CA ASP A 29 13.09 6.64 -4.19
C ASP A 29 14.40 7.41 -4.41
N THR A 30 15.04 7.72 -3.29
CA THR A 30 16.40 8.30 -3.28
C THR A 30 17.44 7.19 -3.10
N PRO A 31 18.73 7.45 -3.39
CA PRO A 31 19.79 6.47 -3.10
C PRO A 31 19.79 6.01 -1.64
N TRP A 32 19.50 6.91 -0.70
CA TRP A 32 19.42 6.58 0.72
C TRP A 32 18.28 5.61 1.07
N GLN A 33 17.16 5.67 0.32
CA GLN A 33 16.07 4.69 0.49
C GLN A 33 16.56 3.27 0.17
N ARG A 34 17.37 3.11 -0.89
CA ARG A 34 17.96 1.81 -1.24
C ARG A 34 18.96 1.35 -0.20
N GLU A 35 19.78 2.25 0.32
CA GLU A 35 20.73 1.92 1.40
C GLU A 35 20.02 1.45 2.68
N LEU A 36 18.86 2.06 3.00
CA LEU A 36 18.03 1.63 4.12
C LEU A 36 17.41 0.24 3.87
N GLU A 37 16.92 -0.02 2.65
CA GLU A 37 16.37 -1.32 2.23
C GLU A 37 17.44 -2.42 2.24
N ASP A 38 18.64 -2.13 1.74
CA ASP A 38 19.78 -3.06 1.75
C ASP A 38 20.32 -3.35 3.17
N ALA A 39 19.97 -2.52 4.16
CA ALA A 39 20.37 -2.73 5.56
C ALA A 39 19.52 -3.80 6.27
N PHE A 40 18.40 -4.24 5.66
CA PHE A 40 17.61 -5.32 6.23
C PHE A 40 18.36 -6.67 6.07
N PRO A 41 18.46 -7.47 7.14
CA PRO A 41 19.34 -8.64 7.16
C PRO A 41 18.80 -9.85 6.37
N TYR A 42 17.59 -9.76 5.83
CA TYR A 42 16.92 -10.86 5.13
C TYR A 42 16.59 -10.45 3.72
N ALA A 43 16.86 -11.35 2.76
CA ALA A 43 16.44 -11.14 1.39
C ALA A 43 14.92 -11.30 1.27
N GLU A 44 14.28 -10.35 0.59
CA GLU A 44 12.85 -10.36 0.35
C GLU A 44 12.45 -11.51 -0.58
N THR A 45 11.29 -12.09 -0.29
CA THR A 45 10.63 -13.04 -1.18
C THR A 45 10.04 -12.33 -2.40
N PRO A 46 9.77 -13.04 -3.52
CA PRO A 46 9.13 -12.44 -4.70
C PRO A 46 7.80 -11.73 -4.41
N ASP A 47 7.00 -12.25 -3.48
CA ASP A 47 5.72 -11.66 -3.06
C ASP A 47 5.94 -10.36 -2.29
N GLN A 48 6.96 -10.30 -1.43
CA GLN A 48 7.33 -9.09 -0.70
C GLN A 48 7.83 -8.00 -1.67
N LEU A 49 8.71 -8.34 -2.61
CA LEU A 49 9.19 -7.40 -3.62
C LEU A 49 8.04 -6.80 -4.46
N THR A 50 7.10 -7.66 -4.86
CA THR A 50 5.90 -7.22 -5.60
C THR A 50 5.06 -6.27 -4.73
N THR A 51 4.83 -6.63 -3.48
CA THR A 51 4.03 -5.81 -2.55
C THR A 51 4.68 -4.45 -2.28
N ILE A 52 6.01 -4.40 -2.10
CA ILE A 52 6.77 -3.17 -1.91
C ILE A 52 6.61 -2.26 -3.13
N SER A 53 6.80 -2.80 -4.34
CA SER A 53 6.63 -2.03 -5.58
C SER A 53 5.22 -1.48 -5.75
N GLU A 54 4.20 -2.26 -5.37
CA GLU A 54 2.80 -1.83 -5.45
C GLU A 54 2.48 -0.71 -4.44
N VAL A 55 2.97 -0.84 -3.19
CA VAL A 55 2.82 0.20 -2.15
C VAL A 55 3.48 1.50 -2.59
N LYS A 56 4.74 1.45 -3.07
CA LYS A 56 5.44 2.64 -3.56
C LYS A 56 4.70 3.29 -4.73
N SER A 57 4.24 2.49 -5.69
CA SER A 57 3.46 3.01 -6.83
C SER A 57 2.15 3.68 -6.38
N ASP A 58 1.49 3.16 -5.34
CA ASP A 58 0.29 3.77 -4.79
C ASP A 58 0.60 5.06 -4.01
N MET A 59 1.74 5.14 -3.32
CA MET A 59 2.22 6.34 -2.61
C MET A 59 2.63 7.48 -3.55
N GLU A 60 3.13 7.17 -4.74
CA GLU A 60 3.51 8.17 -5.76
C GLU A 60 2.30 8.81 -6.47
N LYS A 61 1.08 8.31 -6.24
CA LYS A 61 -0.14 8.84 -6.88
C LYS A 61 -0.68 10.07 -6.13
N THR A 62 -1.35 10.94 -6.87
CA THR A 62 -2.04 12.12 -6.32
C THR A 62 -3.35 11.77 -5.60
N VAL A 63 -3.69 10.49 -5.49
CA VAL A 63 -4.91 9.99 -4.84
C VAL A 63 -4.47 9.26 -3.58
N PRO A 64 -5.12 9.45 -2.42
CA PRO A 64 -4.74 8.76 -1.20
C PRO A 64 -4.72 7.23 -1.40
N MET A 65 -3.65 6.56 -0.99
CA MET A 65 -3.54 5.10 -1.02
C MET A 65 -4.47 4.45 0.03
N ASP A 66 -5.05 3.29 -0.31
CA ASP A 66 -5.72 2.40 0.64
C ASP A 66 -5.55 0.95 0.22
N ARG A 67 -4.46 0.35 0.69
CA ARG A 67 -4.06 -1.01 0.39
C ARG A 67 -4.02 -1.81 1.67
N LEU A 68 -4.65 -2.98 1.64
CA LEU A 68 -4.57 -3.97 2.70
C LEU A 68 -3.52 -5.01 2.35
N ILE A 69 -2.50 -5.16 3.19
CA ILE A 69 -1.49 -6.22 3.07
C ILE A 69 -1.88 -7.36 4.02
N CYS A 70 -2.16 -8.53 3.45
CA CYS A 70 -2.48 -9.74 4.20
C CYS A 70 -1.26 -10.68 4.21
N GLY A 71 -0.92 -11.20 5.39
CA GLY A 71 0.14 -12.20 5.54
C GLY A 71 0.24 -12.70 6.97
N ASP A 72 0.77 -13.91 7.17
CA ASP A 72 0.90 -14.54 8.48
C ASP A 72 1.93 -13.84 9.38
N VAL A 73 1.95 -14.19 10.67
CA VAL A 73 2.97 -13.70 11.61
C VAL A 73 4.35 -14.14 11.10
N GLY A 74 5.29 -13.19 10.98
CA GLY A 74 6.64 -13.46 10.48
C GLY A 74 6.82 -13.38 8.96
N TYR A 75 5.77 -13.08 8.18
CA TYR A 75 5.86 -12.87 6.72
C TYR A 75 6.45 -11.51 6.30
N GLY A 76 7.08 -10.81 7.23
CA GLY A 76 7.76 -9.55 6.97
C GLY A 76 6.86 -8.38 6.56
N LYS A 77 5.66 -8.26 7.13
CA LYS A 77 4.76 -7.11 6.86
C LYS A 77 5.30 -5.80 7.41
N THR A 78 6.12 -5.87 8.46
CA THR A 78 6.77 -4.73 9.12
C THR A 78 7.88 -4.14 8.26
N GLU A 79 8.45 -4.92 7.36
CA GLU A 79 9.50 -4.53 6.42
C GLU A 79 8.90 -3.79 5.20
N ILE A 80 7.59 -3.90 4.99
CA ILE A 80 6.86 -3.20 3.92
C ILE A 80 6.26 -1.86 4.42
N ALA A 81 6.08 -1.70 5.73
CA ALA A 81 5.43 -0.54 6.36
C ALA A 81 6.43 0.58 6.70
#